data_AF-A0A1C7MCT6-F1
#
_entry.id   AF-A0A1C7MCT6-F1
#
_cell.length_a   1.000
_cell.length_b   1.000
_cell.length_c   1.000
_cell.angle_alpha   90.00
_cell.angle_beta   90.00
_cell.angle_gamma   90.00
#
_symmetry.space_group_name_H-M   'P 1'
#
loop_
_entity.id
_entity.type
_entity.pdbx_description
1 polymer ?
#
loop_
_entity_poly.entity_id
_entity_poly.type
_entity_poly.pdbx_seq_one_letter_code
_entity_poly.pdbx_strand_id
1 'polypeptide(L)'
;MPAKRRTQPAGHAEDGTGEFDNQQALAPKPKEKACFWRRSCGQYNFRGTNADCAYSVNKATSKYQEKDDHKDIEIEQLHKQLNKYKKRIAIMSTASPRHTEDDFDQLPVESEEEDEPQPLANLHSSPPLARAFNPCSVPLGETSSRESSPLTDHRSDIILENSSLPPSRSLSMTTLKVAPFRSNQPPSGRAKAFDYVDDVKVLLLDAIRIFECYIYTINPFPSAQEQEQWAQNIWAMVTREDGQHYVLSDRMTTIIKARKSNARGDVVDLARPLTQQAYGFVLGSETKGTERKNVRRYQNLTDDSAFHYKTYDAAKGARSGFAQHKHVSDLIQKAFFKNTRALGVEYQKYFDPIPLVTIAFIFTVISANLDEWASGKYVQAQFRESDHKANYQNYLQDLMEWERSAPEVVQNIRKKWHDRARRIAGAVAENAFNGRFL
;
A
#
# COMPACT_ATOMS: atom_id res chain seq x y z
N MET A 1 -50.79 -3.15 -76.98
CA MET A 1 -51.35 -2.42 -78.14
C MET A 1 -51.41 -0.92 -77.78
N PRO A 2 -51.12 -0.01 -78.73
CA PRO A 2 -50.20 1.15 -78.61
C PRO A 2 -50.89 2.43 -78.07
N ALA A 3 -50.26 3.58 -77.77
CA ALA A 3 -49.22 4.31 -78.50
C ALA A 3 -48.63 5.53 -77.74
N LYS A 4 -47.36 5.84 -78.07
CA LYS A 4 -46.76 7.15 -78.45
C LYS A 4 -46.63 8.36 -77.49
N ARG A 5 -45.34 8.77 -77.36
CA ARG A 5 -44.72 10.11 -77.60
C ARG A 5 -45.00 11.24 -76.58
N ARG A 6 -44.10 12.20 -76.28
CA ARG A 6 -42.69 12.54 -76.57
C ARG A 6 -42.35 13.82 -75.76
N THR A 7 -41.07 14.01 -75.42
CA THR A 7 -40.31 15.30 -75.29
C THR A 7 -40.54 16.28 -74.11
N GLN A 8 -39.52 16.28 -73.22
CA GLN A 8 -38.72 17.35 -72.58
C GLN A 8 -38.50 18.68 -73.36
N PRO A 9 -37.74 19.71 -72.86
CA PRO A 9 -37.31 20.09 -71.48
C PRO A 9 -37.23 21.64 -71.21
N ALA A 10 -36.56 22.00 -70.10
CA ALA A 10 -35.77 23.22 -69.80
C ALA A 10 -36.50 24.34 -69.03
N GLY A 11 -35.93 25.00 -68.02
CA GLY A 11 -34.62 24.92 -67.37
C GLY A 11 -34.44 26.12 -66.41
N HIS A 12 -33.49 25.99 -65.46
CA HIS A 12 -32.76 27.04 -64.71
C HIS A 12 -33.55 28.13 -63.94
N ALA A 13 -33.13 28.65 -62.78
CA ALA A 13 -32.08 28.33 -61.81
C ALA A 13 -32.45 29.13 -60.55
N GLU A 14 -32.16 28.55 -59.38
CA GLU A 14 -32.29 29.18 -58.07
C GLU A 14 -31.07 30.08 -57.79
N ASP A 15 -31.25 31.19 -57.06
CA ASP A 15 -30.63 31.34 -55.75
C ASP A 15 -31.29 32.48 -54.96
N GLY A 16 -31.70 32.17 -53.72
CA GLY A 16 -32.47 33.05 -52.85
C GLY A 16 -32.05 32.88 -51.40
N THR A 17 -31.54 33.97 -50.84
CA THR A 17 -31.21 34.21 -49.43
C THR A 17 -32.43 34.14 -48.50
N GLY A 18 -32.22 33.72 -47.24
CA GLY A 18 -33.15 33.88 -46.10
C GLY A 18 -33.10 32.63 -45.20
N GLU A 19 -32.48 32.65 -44.02
CA GLU A 19 -32.92 33.25 -42.75
C GLU A 19 -34.23 32.63 -42.19
N PHE A 20 -34.16 32.32 -40.89
CA PHE A 20 -35.22 31.98 -39.91
C PHE A 20 -35.48 30.53 -39.45
N ASP A 21 -35.41 30.44 -38.11
CA ASP A 21 -36.19 29.65 -37.14
C ASP A 21 -35.91 28.18 -36.80
N ASN A 22 -35.28 28.04 -35.63
CA ASN A 22 -35.91 27.58 -34.38
C ASN A 22 -36.79 26.31 -34.45
N GLN A 23 -36.28 25.21 -33.89
CA GLN A 23 -37.15 24.26 -33.19
C GLN A 23 -36.40 23.41 -32.15
N GLN A 24 -37.04 23.32 -31.00
CA GLN A 24 -36.73 22.48 -29.84
C GLN A 24 -36.67 20.99 -30.23
N ALA A 25 -35.78 20.23 -29.60
CA ALA A 25 -36.13 19.18 -28.62
C ALA A 25 -35.04 18.09 -28.52
N LEU A 26 -35.03 17.47 -27.33
CA LEU A 26 -34.45 16.18 -26.94
C LEU A 26 -32.96 16.18 -26.50
N ALA A 27 -32.82 16.27 -25.17
CA ALA A 27 -31.66 15.80 -24.44
C ALA A 27 -31.48 14.27 -24.55
N PRO A 28 -30.23 13.78 -24.66
CA PRO A 28 -29.88 12.45 -24.20
C PRO A 28 -29.16 12.48 -22.84
N LYS A 29 -29.50 11.48 -22.01
CA LYS A 29 -28.97 11.20 -20.67
C LYS A 29 -27.45 10.98 -20.66
N PRO A 30 -26.73 11.30 -19.57
CA PRO A 30 -25.29 11.12 -19.49
C PRO A 30 -24.93 9.65 -19.22
N LYS A 31 -24.08 9.08 -20.08
CA LYS A 31 -23.35 7.83 -19.80
C LYS A 31 -21.94 8.18 -19.30
N GLU A 32 -21.61 7.58 -18.15
CA GLU A 32 -20.28 7.17 -17.69
C GLU A 32 -19.11 8.16 -17.83
N LYS A 33 -18.79 8.80 -16.70
CA LYS A 33 -17.56 9.58 -16.51
C LYS A 33 -16.36 8.64 -16.40
N ALA A 34 -15.54 8.59 -17.45
CA ALA A 34 -14.14 8.16 -17.35
C ALA A 34 -13.31 9.31 -16.78
N CYS A 35 -12.61 9.07 -15.67
CA CYS A 35 -11.65 10.00 -15.08
C CYS A 35 -10.43 10.14 -16.00
N PHE A 36 -10.33 11.27 -16.70
CA PHE A 36 -9.17 11.65 -17.49
C PHE A 36 -8.31 12.61 -16.66
N TRP A 37 -7.14 12.15 -16.21
CA TRP A 37 -6.15 12.99 -15.54
C TRP A 37 -5.48 13.92 -16.57
N ARG A 38 -5.73 15.22 -16.49
CA ARG A 38 -4.94 16.25 -17.19
C ARG A 38 -4.31 17.20 -16.17
N ARG A 39 -2.98 17.19 -16.11
CA ARG A 39 -2.13 18.13 -15.36
C ARG A 39 -2.38 19.56 -15.83
N SER A 40 -2.54 20.47 -14.88
CA SER A 40 -2.40 21.91 -15.07
C SER A 40 -1.39 22.39 -14.02
N CYS A 41 -0.17 22.73 -14.45
CA CYS A 41 0.80 23.45 -13.62
C CYS A 41 0.84 24.90 -14.11
N GLY A 42 0.67 25.81 -13.16
CA GLY A 42 0.54 27.25 -13.37
C GLY A 42 1.77 27.91 -13.96
N GLN A 43 1.49 28.98 -14.71
CA GLN A 43 2.44 29.92 -15.28
C GLN A 43 3.09 30.76 -14.17
N TYR A 44 4.43 30.83 -14.17
CA TYR A 44 5.18 31.98 -13.65
C TYR A 44 6.15 32.45 -14.73
N ASN A 45 6.12 33.76 -15.00
CA ASN A 45 6.88 34.45 -16.02
C ASN A 45 8.40 34.43 -15.74
N PHE A 46 9.19 33.99 -16.71
CA PHE A 46 10.60 34.40 -16.84
C PHE A 46 10.91 34.67 -18.32
N ARG A 47 11.06 35.95 -18.67
CA ARG A 47 11.52 36.40 -19.99
C ARG A 47 13.05 36.32 -20.02
N GLY A 48 13.59 35.52 -20.93
CA GLY A 48 15.00 35.54 -21.30
C GLY A 48 15.39 34.27 -22.05
N THR A 49 15.95 34.42 -23.26
CA THR A 49 16.59 33.40 -24.14
C THR A 49 15.70 32.37 -24.86
N ASN A 50 14.89 32.84 -25.82
CA ASN A 50 13.93 32.01 -26.57
C ASN A 50 14.41 31.46 -27.93
N ALA A 51 15.68 31.64 -28.32
CA ALA A 51 16.19 31.17 -29.63
C ALA A 51 16.92 29.82 -29.54
N ASP A 52 17.79 29.61 -28.53
CA ASP A 52 18.59 28.39 -28.41
C ASP A 52 17.81 27.18 -27.88
N CYS A 53 16.74 27.44 -27.12
CA CYS A 53 15.86 26.38 -26.60
C CYS A 53 14.99 25.76 -27.70
N ALA A 54 14.48 26.58 -28.64
CA ALA A 54 13.66 26.10 -29.75
C ALA A 54 14.43 25.17 -30.72
N TYR A 55 15.72 25.44 -30.93
CA TYR A 55 16.57 24.59 -31.79
C TYR A 55 16.86 23.21 -31.17
N SER A 56 17.06 23.14 -29.84
CA SER A 56 17.31 21.87 -29.14
C SER A 56 16.06 21.01 -29.00
N VAL A 57 14.88 21.60 -28.83
CA VAL A 57 13.60 20.87 -28.73
C VAL A 57 13.20 20.25 -30.08
N ASN A 58 13.46 20.94 -31.20
CA ASN A 58 13.20 20.42 -32.55
C ASN A 58 14.13 19.25 -32.90
N LYS A 59 15.40 19.29 -32.48
CA LYS A 59 16.34 18.18 -32.69
C LYS A 59 16.01 16.95 -31.84
N ALA A 60 15.49 17.15 -30.63
CA ALA A 60 15.03 16.06 -29.77
C ALA A 60 13.78 15.38 -30.34
N THR A 61 12.77 16.16 -30.75
CA THR A 61 11.52 15.64 -31.34
C THR A 61 11.76 14.89 -32.66
N SER A 62 12.66 15.38 -33.53
CA SER A 62 13.08 14.66 -34.75
C SER A 62 13.70 13.28 -34.46
N LYS A 63 14.53 13.16 -33.41
CA LYS A 63 15.13 11.89 -33.01
C LYS A 63 14.13 10.90 -32.40
N TYR A 64 13.06 11.41 -31.78
CA TYR A 64 11.99 10.54 -31.28
C TYR A 64 11.13 10.03 -32.43
N GLN A 65 10.86 10.86 -33.44
CA GLN A 65 10.09 10.48 -34.62
C GLN A 65 10.78 9.37 -35.44
N GLU A 66 12.09 9.51 -35.73
CA GLU A 66 12.88 8.49 -36.44
C GLU A 66 12.93 7.14 -35.70
N LYS A 67 12.90 7.18 -34.36
CA LYS A 67 12.92 5.97 -33.53
C LYS A 67 11.58 5.24 -33.53
N ASP A 68 10.47 5.94 -33.74
CA ASP A 68 9.15 5.31 -33.85
C ASP A 68 8.94 4.75 -35.27
N ASP A 69 9.40 5.43 -36.32
CA ASP A 69 9.37 4.89 -37.70
C ASP A 69 10.18 3.59 -37.84
N HIS A 70 11.32 3.48 -37.13
CA HIS A 70 12.11 2.25 -37.11
C HIS A 70 11.37 1.07 -36.44
N LYS A 71 10.58 1.33 -35.38
CA LYS A 71 9.80 0.29 -34.70
C LYS A 71 8.66 -0.21 -35.58
N ASP A 72 8.05 0.68 -36.35
CA ASP A 72 6.96 0.30 -37.26
C ASP A 72 7.45 -0.62 -38.39
N ILE A 73 8.66 -0.36 -38.93
CA ILE A 73 9.32 -1.26 -39.89
C ILE A 73 9.62 -2.63 -39.25
N GLU A 74 10.09 -2.66 -38.00
CA GLU A 74 10.38 -3.90 -37.28
C GLU A 74 9.11 -4.73 -37.01
N ILE A 75 8.01 -4.08 -36.63
CA ILE A 75 6.69 -4.71 -36.44
C ILE A 75 6.20 -5.32 -37.77
N GLU A 76 6.34 -4.61 -38.89
CA GLU A 76 5.92 -5.12 -40.19
C GLU A 76 6.73 -6.36 -40.62
N GLN A 77 8.04 -6.36 -40.34
CA GLN A 77 8.92 -7.51 -40.60
C GLN A 77 8.51 -8.73 -39.76
N LEU A 78 8.21 -8.54 -38.47
CA LEU A 78 7.73 -9.60 -37.59
C LEU A 78 6.38 -10.18 -38.05
N HIS A 79 5.45 -9.33 -38.51
CA HIS A 79 4.20 -9.79 -39.09
C HIS A 79 4.39 -10.63 -40.36
N LYS A 80 5.32 -10.25 -41.24
CA LYS A 80 5.66 -11.05 -42.44
C LYS A 80 6.23 -12.42 -42.05
N GLN A 81 7.09 -12.49 -41.04
CA GLN A 81 7.62 -13.75 -40.52
C GLN A 81 6.52 -14.63 -39.92
N LEU A 82 5.63 -14.06 -39.10
CA LEU A 82 4.52 -14.79 -38.49
C LEU A 82 3.62 -15.43 -39.55
N ASN A 83 3.27 -14.68 -40.60
CA ASN A 83 2.47 -15.19 -41.71
C ASN A 83 3.16 -16.32 -42.47
N LYS A 84 4.49 -16.23 -42.65
CA LYS A 84 5.30 -17.30 -43.25
C LYS A 84 5.26 -18.59 -42.41
N TYR A 85 5.36 -18.49 -41.09
CA TYR A 85 5.27 -19.65 -40.19
C TYR A 85 3.87 -20.26 -40.16
N LYS A 86 2.81 -19.43 -40.11
CA LYS A 86 1.42 -19.90 -40.19
C LYS A 86 1.16 -20.69 -41.48
N LYS A 87 1.68 -20.22 -42.62
CA LYS A 87 1.56 -20.92 -43.90
C LYS A 87 2.28 -22.27 -43.90
N ARG A 88 3.47 -22.36 -43.28
CA ARG A 88 4.19 -23.64 -43.12
C ARG A 88 3.43 -24.65 -42.27
N ILE A 89 2.86 -24.20 -41.15
CA ILE A 89 2.05 -25.06 -40.27
C ILE A 89 0.82 -25.61 -41.01
N ALA A 90 0.13 -24.77 -41.79
CA ALA A 90 -1.02 -25.20 -42.58
C ALA A 90 -0.66 -26.27 -43.65
N ILE A 91 0.51 -26.14 -44.28
CA ILE A 91 1.02 -27.14 -45.25
C ILE A 91 1.36 -28.45 -44.54
N MET A 92 2.03 -28.38 -43.38
CA MET A 92 2.35 -29.59 -42.61
C MET A 92 1.10 -30.29 -42.05
N SER A 93 0.05 -29.54 -41.73
CA SER A 93 -1.21 -30.10 -41.23
C SER A 93 -2.08 -30.73 -42.32
N THR A 94 -1.81 -30.48 -43.60
CA THR A 94 -2.58 -31.03 -44.74
C THR A 94 -1.87 -32.19 -45.42
N ALA A 95 -0.59 -32.43 -45.11
CA ALA A 95 0.17 -33.59 -45.54
C ALA A 95 0.10 -34.72 -44.49
N SER A 96 -1.09 -35.30 -44.30
CA SER A 96 -1.26 -36.56 -43.60
C SER A 96 -1.65 -37.64 -44.62
N PRO A 97 -0.78 -38.62 -44.93
CA PRO A 97 -1.11 -39.72 -45.82
C PRO A 97 -2.12 -40.63 -45.14
N ARG A 98 -3.25 -40.89 -45.81
CA ARG A 98 -4.14 -42.01 -45.48
C ARG A 98 -3.34 -43.29 -45.69
N HIS A 99 -2.99 -43.98 -44.61
CA HIS A 99 -2.51 -45.35 -44.69
C HIS A 99 -3.67 -46.28 -44.37
N THR A 100 -4.00 -47.10 -45.37
CA THR A 100 -4.92 -48.23 -45.31
C THR A 100 -4.38 -49.30 -44.37
N GLU A 101 -5.31 -49.99 -43.73
CA GLU A 101 -5.11 -51.24 -42.99
C GLU A 101 -4.55 -52.34 -43.90
N ASP A 102 -4.07 -53.40 -43.26
CA ASP A 102 -3.62 -54.71 -43.78
C ASP A 102 -2.10 -54.91 -43.97
N ASP A 103 -1.53 -55.57 -42.95
CA ASP A 103 -0.90 -56.91 -43.05
C ASP A 103 0.64 -57.06 -42.96
N PHE A 104 1.00 -58.17 -42.30
CA PHE A 104 2.28 -58.89 -42.20
C PHE A 104 3.46 -58.34 -41.36
N ASP A 105 3.56 -58.96 -40.16
CA ASP A 105 4.63 -59.86 -39.72
C ASP A 105 6.10 -59.41 -39.55
N GLN A 106 6.66 -60.01 -38.50
CA GLN A 106 8.07 -60.19 -38.15
C GLN A 106 8.80 -59.02 -37.51
N LEU A 107 8.84 -59.04 -36.17
CA LEU A 107 10.10 -58.82 -35.44
C LEU A 107 10.19 -59.74 -34.19
N PRO A 108 11.42 -60.09 -33.78
CA PRO A 108 11.72 -61.33 -33.10
C PRO A 108 11.58 -61.30 -31.57
N VAL A 109 11.50 -62.53 -31.07
CA VAL A 109 11.66 -63.03 -29.70
C VAL A 109 12.96 -62.54 -29.03
N GLU A 110 12.94 -62.62 -27.69
CA GLU A 110 14.01 -62.38 -26.68
C GLU A 110 13.82 -61.04 -25.95
N SER A 111 13.73 -60.96 -24.62
CA SER A 111 13.86 -61.93 -23.53
C SER A 111 13.26 -61.31 -22.26
N GLU A 112 12.84 -62.19 -21.37
CA GLU A 112 12.22 -61.97 -20.06
C GLU A 112 13.11 -61.14 -19.11
N GLU A 113 12.51 -60.25 -18.30
CA GLU A 113 12.67 -60.29 -16.84
C GLU A 113 11.60 -59.43 -16.15
N GLU A 114 10.96 -60.07 -15.17
CA GLU A 114 9.85 -59.62 -14.37
C GLU A 114 10.31 -58.66 -13.26
N ASP A 115 9.50 -57.64 -12.94
CA ASP A 115 9.26 -57.27 -11.54
C ASP A 115 7.92 -56.53 -11.44
N GLU A 116 6.92 -57.25 -10.92
CA GLU A 116 5.57 -56.75 -10.67
C GLU A 116 5.51 -55.86 -9.40
N PRO A 117 4.55 -54.92 -9.32
CA PRO A 117 4.36 -54.08 -8.14
C PRO A 117 3.39 -54.74 -7.15
N GLN A 118 3.76 -54.77 -5.87
CA GLN A 118 2.86 -55.16 -4.78
C GLN A 118 2.10 -53.93 -4.21
N PRO A 119 0.75 -53.96 -4.15
CA PRO A 119 -0.06 -53.04 -3.37
C PRO A 119 -0.42 -53.67 -2.02
N LEU A 120 -0.31 -52.90 -0.93
CA LEU A 120 -0.92 -53.27 0.35
C LEU A 120 -1.93 -52.21 0.80
N ALA A 121 -3.19 -52.63 0.77
CA ALA A 121 -4.28 -52.06 1.54
C ALA A 121 -4.28 -52.63 2.96
N ASN A 122 -4.69 -51.82 3.94
CA ASN A 122 -5.66 -52.16 5.00
C ASN A 122 -5.67 -51.04 6.06
N LEU A 123 -6.76 -50.27 6.15
CA LEU A 123 -7.94 -50.49 7.01
C LEU A 123 -7.62 -50.25 8.49
N HIS A 124 -8.17 -49.17 9.06
CA HIS A 124 -8.80 -49.17 10.39
C HIS A 124 -9.70 -47.92 10.54
N SER A 125 -11.01 -48.17 10.43
CA SER A 125 -12.12 -47.73 11.28
C SER A 125 -12.27 -46.26 11.73
N SER A 126 -13.39 -45.64 11.32
CA SER A 126 -14.05 -44.45 11.90
C SER A 126 -14.94 -44.84 13.13
N PRO A 127 -15.87 -44.02 13.68
CA PRO A 127 -16.05 -42.54 13.83
C PRO A 127 -16.51 -42.19 15.30
N PRO A 128 -17.50 -41.31 15.58
CA PRO A 128 -17.42 -39.85 15.75
C PRO A 128 -17.93 -39.35 17.12
N LEU A 129 -17.67 -38.09 17.48
CA LEU A 129 -18.56 -37.38 18.41
C LEU A 129 -18.93 -35.99 17.89
N ALA A 130 -20.22 -35.90 17.58
CA ALA A 130 -20.97 -34.69 17.32
C ALA A 130 -21.03 -33.79 18.55
N ARG A 131 -21.08 -32.48 18.33
CA ARG A 131 -22.13 -31.66 18.93
C ARG A 131 -22.33 -30.37 18.15
N ALA A 132 -23.39 -30.39 17.35
CA ALA A 132 -24.13 -29.20 16.98
C ALA A 132 -24.74 -28.57 18.24
N PHE A 133 -24.64 -27.26 18.37
CA PHE A 133 -25.64 -26.46 19.08
C PHE A 133 -25.97 -25.28 18.20
N ASN A 134 -27.18 -25.35 17.64
CA ASN A 134 -27.91 -24.24 17.05
C ASN A 134 -28.72 -23.52 18.15
N PRO A 135 -29.34 -22.37 17.84
CA PRO A 135 -29.38 -21.20 18.70
C PRO A 135 -30.62 -21.12 19.60
N CYS A 136 -30.49 -20.44 20.75
CA CYS A 136 -31.64 -19.93 21.48
C CYS A 136 -31.94 -18.49 21.04
N SER A 137 -33.05 -18.34 20.29
CA SER A 137 -34.00 -17.22 20.42
C SER A 137 -34.56 -17.25 21.86
N VAL A 138 -34.93 -16.17 22.56
CA VAL A 138 -35.98 -15.13 22.40
C VAL A 138 -35.84 -14.20 23.67
N PRO A 139 -36.60 -13.12 23.92
CA PRO A 139 -37.50 -12.32 23.05
C PRO A 139 -37.31 -10.79 23.15
N LEU A 140 -37.92 -10.10 22.18
CA LEU A 140 -38.39 -8.72 22.31
C LEU A 140 -39.63 -8.64 23.23
N GLY A 141 -39.73 -7.54 23.94
CA GLY A 141 -40.92 -7.02 24.62
C GLY A 141 -40.50 -6.13 25.79
N GLU A 142 -41.08 -4.97 26.10
CA GLU A 142 -41.97 -4.04 25.43
C GLU A 142 -42.10 -2.87 26.45
N THR A 143 -42.03 -1.63 25.99
CA THR A 143 -42.79 -0.46 26.48
C THR A 143 -42.59 0.16 27.88
N SER A 144 -42.78 1.49 27.88
CA SER A 144 -43.22 2.37 28.99
C SER A 144 -42.15 2.82 29.99
N SER A 145 -42.01 4.09 30.41
CA SER A 145 -42.66 5.38 30.14
C SER A 145 -41.81 6.44 30.88
N ARG A 146 -41.48 7.58 30.26
CA ARG A 146 -41.92 8.95 30.63
C ARG A 146 -41.83 9.33 32.13
N GLU A 147 -40.96 10.30 32.43
CA GLU A 147 -41.12 11.48 33.33
C GLU A 147 -39.75 12.20 33.33
N SER A 148 -39.50 13.39 32.76
CA SER A 148 -40.09 14.74 32.86
C SER A 148 -39.92 15.40 34.24
N SER A 149 -38.80 16.16 34.40
CA SER A 149 -38.59 17.53 34.95
C SER A 149 -39.47 18.05 36.11
N PRO A 150 -38.98 18.95 37.03
CA PRO A 150 -38.39 20.27 36.70
C PRO A 150 -37.26 20.75 37.66
N LEU A 151 -36.27 21.54 37.23
CA LEU A 151 -36.24 23.02 37.14
C LEU A 151 -36.91 23.77 38.31
N THR A 152 -36.07 24.35 39.19
CA THR A 152 -36.45 25.49 40.04
C THR A 152 -35.42 26.60 39.87
N ASP A 153 -35.96 27.74 39.48
CA ASP A 153 -35.37 29.07 39.35
C ASP A 153 -35.32 29.74 40.74
N HIS A 154 -34.20 30.38 41.09
CA HIS A 154 -34.19 31.35 42.17
C HIS A 154 -33.14 32.44 41.92
N ARG A 155 -33.66 33.62 41.63
CA ARG A 155 -33.01 34.92 41.50
C ARG A 155 -33.04 35.64 42.85
N SER A 156 -31.94 36.25 43.29
CA SER A 156 -31.88 37.48 44.14
C SER A 156 -30.44 37.98 44.32
N ASP A 157 -30.18 39.17 43.75
CA ASP A 157 -29.50 40.36 44.28
C ASP A 157 -28.12 40.34 45.01
N ILE A 158 -27.17 40.98 44.32
CA ILE A 158 -26.07 41.90 44.72
C ILE A 158 -25.74 42.03 46.23
N ILE A 159 -24.52 41.61 46.60
CA ILE A 159 -23.66 42.28 47.59
C ILE A 159 -22.22 42.30 47.07
N LEU A 160 -21.67 43.51 46.95
CA LEU A 160 -20.28 43.81 46.64
C LEU A 160 -19.50 43.82 47.97
N GLU A 161 -18.67 42.81 48.24
CA GLU A 161 -17.78 42.84 49.41
C GLU A 161 -16.39 42.29 49.08
N ASN A 162 -15.40 43.15 49.31
CA ASN A 162 -13.97 42.92 49.20
C ASN A 162 -13.54 41.68 50.00
N SER A 163 -12.91 40.71 49.37
CA SER A 163 -12.16 39.66 50.06
C SER A 163 -10.98 39.21 49.20
N SER A 164 -9.82 39.67 49.63
CA SER A 164 -8.45 39.24 49.30
C SER A 164 -8.29 37.90 48.58
N LEU A 165 -7.71 37.99 47.37
CA LEU A 165 -7.15 36.87 46.61
C LEU A 165 -6.14 36.07 47.46
N PRO A 166 -6.18 34.73 47.44
CA PRO A 166 -5.06 33.92 47.94
C PRO A 166 -3.84 34.15 47.03
N PRO A 167 -2.61 34.11 47.57
CA PRO A 167 -1.42 34.35 46.75
C PRO A 167 -1.37 33.30 45.64
N SER A 168 -1.30 33.79 44.40
CA SER A 168 -0.93 33.02 43.22
C SER A 168 0.17 32.04 43.61
N ARG A 169 -0.12 30.73 43.52
CA ARG A 169 0.92 29.71 43.43
C ARG A 169 1.83 30.12 42.29
N SER A 170 2.96 30.71 42.64
CA SER A 170 4.11 30.87 41.76
C SER A 170 4.35 29.48 41.17
N LEU A 171 4.02 29.32 39.88
CA LEU A 171 4.50 28.22 39.09
C LEU A 171 6.02 28.36 39.14
N SER A 172 6.64 27.53 39.98
CA SER A 172 8.08 27.33 39.98
C SER A 172 8.48 27.15 38.52
N MET A 173 9.17 28.14 37.96
CA MET A 173 9.89 27.99 36.71
C MET A 173 10.95 26.93 37.00
N THR A 174 10.64 25.67 36.70
CA THR A 174 11.56 24.56 36.92
C THR A 174 12.76 24.81 36.02
N THR A 175 13.84 25.32 36.60
CA THR A 175 15.10 25.57 35.87
C THR A 175 15.58 24.25 35.29
N LEU A 176 15.58 24.14 33.95
CA LEU A 176 16.05 22.95 33.25
C LEU A 176 17.53 22.71 33.57
N LYS A 177 17.88 21.49 33.93
CA LYS A 177 19.26 21.07 34.26
C LYS A 177 19.99 20.60 33.01
N VAL A 178 21.30 20.80 32.95
CA VAL A 178 22.11 20.16 31.89
C VAL A 178 22.21 18.66 32.17
N ALA A 179 21.95 17.83 31.16
CA ALA A 179 22.05 16.37 31.29
C ALA A 179 23.50 15.95 31.56
N PRO A 180 23.81 15.32 32.71
CA PRO A 180 25.18 14.97 33.07
C PRO A 180 25.70 13.75 32.28
N PHE A 181 26.98 13.80 31.94
CA PHE A 181 27.71 12.67 31.37
C PHE A 181 28.16 11.70 32.46
N ARG A 182 28.17 10.41 32.15
CA ARG A 182 28.63 9.37 33.08
C ARG A 182 30.09 9.55 33.50
N SER A 183 30.94 10.05 32.60
CA SER A 183 32.36 10.35 32.84
C SER A 183 32.64 11.76 33.37
N ASN A 184 31.60 12.55 33.70
CA ASN A 184 31.70 13.98 34.07
C ASN A 184 32.40 14.88 33.03
N GLN A 185 32.65 14.36 31.82
CA GLN A 185 33.31 15.04 30.72
C GLN A 185 32.59 14.69 29.41
N PRO A 186 32.46 15.63 28.46
CA PRO A 186 31.89 15.36 27.15
C PRO A 186 32.66 14.25 26.42
N PRO A 187 32.00 13.15 26.03
CA PRO A 187 32.68 12.06 25.33
C PRO A 187 33.06 12.45 23.89
N SER A 188 34.22 11.97 23.46
CA SER A 188 34.66 12.08 22.07
C SER A 188 33.98 11.03 21.17
N GLY A 189 33.88 11.33 19.88
CA GLY A 189 33.32 10.41 18.88
C GLY A 189 31.79 10.39 18.80
N ARG A 190 31.26 9.31 18.20
CA ARG A 190 29.84 9.16 17.86
C ARG A 190 28.97 9.19 19.12
N ALA A 191 27.94 10.03 19.09
CA ALA A 191 26.98 10.18 20.18
C ALA A 191 26.24 8.88 20.52
N LYS A 192 26.18 8.54 21.81
CA LYS A 192 25.50 7.34 22.32
C LYS A 192 24.69 7.68 23.57
N ALA A 193 23.54 7.02 23.76
CA ALA A 193 22.78 7.16 25.00
C ALA A 193 23.57 6.73 26.24
N PHE A 194 24.48 5.76 26.09
CA PHE A 194 25.34 5.26 27.18
C PHE A 194 26.37 6.29 27.70
N ASP A 195 26.56 7.38 26.97
CA ASP A 195 27.45 8.48 27.38
C ASP A 195 26.91 9.24 28.60
N TYR A 196 25.60 9.16 28.85
CA TYR A 196 24.90 9.87 29.90
C TYR A 196 24.69 8.99 31.14
N VAL A 197 24.37 9.62 32.26
CA VAL A 197 23.94 8.92 33.49
C VAL A 197 22.71 8.05 33.22
N ASP A 198 22.46 7.05 34.08
CA ASP A 198 21.45 6.02 33.80
C ASP A 198 20.03 6.59 33.65
N ASP A 199 19.64 7.59 34.45
CA ASP A 199 18.33 8.25 34.33
C ASP A 199 18.14 8.90 32.94
N VAL A 200 19.11 9.71 32.50
CA VAL A 200 19.08 10.35 31.17
C VAL A 200 19.14 9.32 30.05
N LYS A 201 19.91 8.25 30.23
CA LYS A 201 20.01 7.15 29.28
C LYS A 201 18.65 6.46 29.09
N VAL A 202 17.91 6.20 30.15
CA VAL A 202 16.55 5.62 30.07
C VAL A 202 15.62 6.55 29.27
N LEU A 203 15.61 7.84 29.59
CA LEU A 203 14.83 8.84 28.86
C LEU A 203 15.20 8.90 27.36
N LEU A 204 16.49 8.84 27.03
CA LEU A 204 16.96 8.81 25.63
C LEU A 204 16.52 7.55 24.90
N LEU A 205 16.55 6.39 25.57
CA LEU A 205 16.11 5.13 24.97
C LEU A 205 14.60 5.14 24.70
N ASP A 206 13.80 5.69 25.61
CA ASP A 206 12.36 5.83 25.41
C ASP A 206 12.05 6.85 24.29
N ALA A 207 12.73 8.01 24.28
CA ALA A 207 12.61 9.00 23.22
C ALA A 207 12.96 8.41 21.83
N ILE A 208 13.96 7.54 21.73
CA ILE A 208 14.30 6.82 20.50
C ILE A 208 13.14 5.94 20.03
N ARG A 209 12.51 5.19 20.93
CA ARG A 209 11.39 4.29 20.61
C ARG A 209 10.15 5.06 20.14
N ILE A 210 9.84 6.18 20.78
CA ILE A 210 8.75 7.07 20.36
C ILE A 210 9.08 7.70 19.00
N PHE A 211 10.32 8.10 18.76
CA PHE A 211 10.75 8.62 17.47
C PHE A 211 10.59 7.57 16.36
N GLU A 212 10.93 6.31 16.63
CA GLU A 212 10.66 5.19 15.71
C GLU A 212 9.14 5.05 15.44
N CYS A 213 8.30 5.18 16.47
CA CYS A 213 6.84 5.19 16.28
C CYS A 213 6.42 6.32 15.32
N TYR A 214 6.98 7.53 15.45
CA TYR A 214 6.63 8.66 14.58
C TYR A 214 7.04 8.39 13.12
N ILE A 215 8.17 7.73 12.90
CA ILE A 215 8.59 7.29 11.56
C ILE A 215 7.53 6.36 10.94
N TYR A 216 7.00 5.40 11.69
CA TYR A 216 6.04 4.43 11.13
C TYR A 216 4.59 4.91 11.08
N THR A 217 4.22 5.90 11.90
CA THR A 217 2.80 6.26 12.15
C THR A 217 2.45 7.68 11.75
N ILE A 218 3.43 8.59 11.64
CA ILE A 218 3.22 9.99 11.25
C ILE A 218 3.79 10.27 9.86
N ASN A 219 5.10 10.03 9.67
CA ASN A 219 5.73 10.25 8.38
C ASN A 219 7.03 9.40 8.28
N PRO A 220 7.11 8.42 7.37
CA PRO A 220 8.32 7.63 7.13
C PRO A 220 9.45 8.42 6.44
N PHE A 221 9.12 9.55 5.81
CA PHE A 221 10.05 10.38 5.04
C PHE A 221 10.06 11.83 5.56
N PRO A 222 10.34 12.06 6.87
CA PRO A 222 10.30 13.38 7.45
C PRO A 222 11.49 14.21 6.99
N SER A 223 11.25 15.49 6.75
CA SER A 223 12.28 16.50 6.51
C SER A 223 13.22 16.66 7.71
N ALA A 224 14.36 17.34 7.51
CA ALA A 224 15.28 17.62 8.62
C ALA A 224 14.64 18.47 9.72
N GLN A 225 13.78 19.42 9.32
CA GLN A 225 13.03 20.28 10.23
C GLN A 225 11.99 19.49 11.05
N GLU A 226 11.21 18.62 10.41
CA GLU A 226 10.26 17.75 11.12
C GLU A 226 10.97 16.87 12.15
N GLN A 227 12.11 16.29 11.79
CA GLN A 227 12.89 15.46 12.73
C GLN A 227 13.40 16.24 13.93
N GLU A 228 13.80 17.50 13.74
CA GLU A 228 14.22 18.38 14.83
C GLU A 228 13.05 18.69 15.77
N GLN A 229 11.91 19.07 15.20
CA GLN A 229 10.70 19.35 15.96
C GLN A 229 10.21 18.12 16.73
N TRP A 230 10.26 16.93 16.11
CA TRP A 230 9.90 15.68 16.76
C TRP A 230 10.82 15.38 17.93
N ALA A 231 12.14 15.51 17.77
CA ALA A 231 13.09 15.27 18.85
C ALA A 231 12.83 16.18 20.06
N GLN A 232 12.55 17.47 19.82
CA GLN A 232 12.20 18.43 20.86
C GLN A 232 10.89 18.06 21.59
N ASN A 233 9.83 17.76 20.82
CA ASN A 233 8.52 17.43 21.37
C ASN A 233 8.55 16.12 22.17
N ILE A 234 9.23 15.11 21.64
CA ILE A 234 9.38 13.80 22.30
C ILE A 234 10.20 13.96 23.57
N TRP A 235 11.29 14.72 23.53
CA TRP A 235 12.09 14.96 24.74
C TRP A 235 11.28 15.64 25.84
N ALA A 236 10.51 16.66 25.48
CA ALA A 236 9.62 17.34 26.41
C ALA A 236 8.54 16.41 26.99
N MET A 237 8.08 15.41 26.23
CA MET A 237 7.13 14.41 26.70
C MET A 237 7.74 13.46 27.72
N VAL A 238 8.86 12.80 27.38
CA VAL A 238 9.49 11.78 28.26
C VAL A 238 10.03 12.39 29.56
N THR A 239 10.53 13.63 29.51
CA THR A 239 11.01 14.35 30.71
C THR A 239 9.88 14.77 31.65
N ARG A 240 8.69 15.10 31.11
CA ARG A 240 7.53 15.44 31.93
C ARG A 240 6.98 14.23 32.68
N GLU A 241 6.98 13.06 32.05
CA GLU A 241 6.46 11.83 32.65
C GLU A 241 7.33 11.34 33.83
N ASP A 242 8.65 11.54 33.76
CA ASP A 242 9.60 11.13 34.82
C ASP A 242 9.83 12.19 35.91
N GLY A 243 9.30 13.42 35.72
CA GLY A 243 9.48 14.55 36.65
C GLY A 243 10.90 15.15 36.66
N GLN A 244 11.81 14.65 35.82
CA GLN A 244 13.15 15.17 35.64
C GLN A 244 13.22 16.15 34.47
N HIS A 245 13.74 17.34 34.72
CA HIS A 245 13.76 18.42 33.73
C HIS A 245 15.18 18.66 33.21
N TYR A 246 15.58 17.92 32.17
CA TYR A 246 16.86 18.11 31.49
C TYR A 246 16.72 18.89 30.18
N VAL A 247 17.67 19.78 29.89
CA VAL A 247 17.78 20.48 28.61
C VAL A 247 18.13 19.48 27.51
N LEU A 248 17.43 19.53 26.38
CA LEU A 248 17.80 18.78 25.18
C LEU A 248 19.03 19.42 24.52
N SER A 249 20.13 18.67 24.42
CA SER A 249 21.34 19.12 23.71
C SER A 249 21.40 18.59 22.28
N ASP A 250 22.18 19.24 21.40
CA ASP A 250 22.39 18.79 20.01
C ASP A 250 22.90 17.34 19.91
N ARG A 251 23.74 16.93 20.87
CA ARG A 251 24.24 15.55 20.96
C ARG A 251 23.11 14.57 21.25
N MET A 252 22.18 14.94 22.12
CA MET A 252 20.98 14.15 22.43
C MET A 252 20.01 14.11 21.26
N THR A 253 19.78 15.25 20.59
CA THR A 253 18.98 15.31 19.37
C THR A 253 19.55 14.38 18.29
N THR A 254 20.89 14.37 18.14
CA THR A 254 21.58 13.44 17.23
C THR A 254 21.32 11.98 17.61
N ILE A 255 21.36 11.65 18.91
CA ILE A 255 21.08 10.29 19.42
C ILE A 255 19.65 9.86 19.08
N ILE A 256 18.67 10.73 19.32
CA ILE A 256 17.24 10.45 19.06
C ILE A 256 17.02 10.24 17.55
N LYS A 257 17.57 11.11 16.71
CA LYS A 257 17.38 11.06 15.24
C LYS A 257 18.16 9.94 14.55
N ALA A 258 19.25 9.45 15.15
CA ALA A 258 20.18 8.51 14.52
C ALA A 258 19.53 7.17 14.08
N ARG A 259 18.34 6.82 14.59
CA ARG A 259 17.65 5.56 14.26
C ARG A 259 16.73 5.62 13.05
N LYS A 260 16.48 6.80 12.46
CA LYS A 260 15.58 6.98 11.29
C LYS A 260 15.84 6.00 10.15
N SER A 261 17.08 5.93 9.65
CA SER A 261 17.39 5.10 8.48
C SER A 261 17.36 3.61 8.81
N ASN A 262 17.82 3.23 10.00
CA ASN A 262 17.79 1.85 10.46
C ASN A 262 16.35 1.35 10.59
N ALA A 263 15.45 2.17 11.15
CA ALA A 263 14.04 1.83 11.32
C ALA A 263 13.37 1.41 9.98
N ARG A 264 13.62 2.13 8.89
CA ARG A 264 13.07 1.78 7.57
C ARG A 264 13.74 0.53 6.99
N GLY A 265 15.08 0.49 7.04
CA GLY A 265 15.87 -0.63 6.54
C GLY A 265 15.49 -1.95 7.19
N ASP A 266 15.30 -1.97 8.51
CA ASP A 266 14.93 -3.18 9.27
C ASP A 266 13.61 -3.78 8.76
N VAL A 267 12.61 -2.94 8.42
CA VAL A 267 11.33 -3.40 7.88
C VAL A 267 11.47 -3.90 6.45
N VAL A 268 12.29 -3.23 5.63
CA VAL A 268 12.58 -3.65 4.25
C VAL A 268 13.28 -5.01 4.24
N ASP A 269 14.34 -5.16 5.03
CA ASP A 269 15.12 -6.38 5.16
C ASP A 269 14.25 -7.55 5.65
N LEU A 270 13.39 -7.31 6.65
CA LEU A 270 12.39 -8.27 7.11
C LEU A 270 11.41 -8.66 5.99
N ALA A 271 10.96 -7.68 5.21
CA ALA A 271 9.92 -7.87 4.21
C ALA A 271 10.42 -8.65 2.98
N ARG A 272 11.71 -8.62 2.63
CA ARG A 272 12.22 -9.26 1.41
C ARG A 272 11.88 -10.75 1.29
N PRO A 273 12.29 -11.62 2.23
CA PRO A 273 11.96 -13.05 2.14
C PRO A 273 10.46 -13.30 2.26
N LEU A 274 9.72 -12.46 2.99
CA LEU A 274 8.27 -12.59 3.15
C LEU A 274 7.54 -12.24 1.84
N THR A 275 7.95 -11.18 1.15
CA THR A 275 7.41 -10.77 -0.16
C THR A 275 7.72 -11.83 -1.21
N GLN A 276 8.95 -12.35 -1.23
CA GLN A 276 9.33 -13.45 -2.10
C GLN A 276 8.38 -14.65 -1.91
N GLN A 277 8.19 -15.09 -0.67
CA GLN A 277 7.34 -16.23 -0.34
C GLN A 277 5.86 -15.96 -0.66
N ALA A 278 5.33 -14.81 -0.22
CA ALA A 278 3.92 -14.48 -0.34
C ALA A 278 3.46 -14.38 -1.79
N TYR A 279 4.32 -13.86 -2.66
CA TYR A 279 4.03 -13.76 -4.08
C TYR A 279 4.55 -14.94 -4.89
N GLY A 280 5.44 -15.77 -4.34
CA GLY A 280 5.94 -17.03 -4.91
C GLY A 280 7.10 -16.90 -5.89
N PHE A 281 7.94 -15.87 -5.74
CA PHE A 281 9.16 -15.73 -6.52
C PHE A 281 10.15 -16.86 -6.22
N VAL A 282 10.77 -17.41 -7.27
CA VAL A 282 11.70 -18.53 -7.16
C VAL A 282 13.13 -18.02 -7.25
N LEU A 283 13.94 -18.32 -6.23
CA LEU A 283 15.37 -18.01 -6.16
C LEU A 283 16.20 -19.20 -6.66
N GLY A 284 17.37 -18.95 -7.24
CA GLY A 284 18.39 -19.99 -7.50
C GLY A 284 18.14 -20.93 -8.69
N SER A 285 16.98 -20.82 -9.35
CA SER A 285 16.73 -21.49 -10.64
C SER A 285 17.05 -20.52 -11.77
N GLU A 286 18.31 -20.45 -12.19
CA GLU A 286 18.79 -19.63 -13.32
C GLU A 286 18.37 -20.22 -14.68
N THR A 287 17.22 -20.87 -14.72
CA THR A 287 16.61 -21.29 -15.97
C THR A 287 15.89 -20.11 -16.59
N LYS A 288 16.06 -19.89 -17.89
CA LYS A 288 15.30 -18.87 -18.64
C LYS A 288 13.78 -19.00 -18.45
N GLY A 289 13.29 -20.22 -18.20
CA GLY A 289 11.87 -20.47 -17.88
C GLY A 289 11.44 -19.88 -16.53
N THR A 290 12.30 -19.94 -15.51
CA THR A 290 12.00 -19.36 -14.20
C THR A 290 12.10 -17.84 -14.23
N GLU A 291 13.10 -17.27 -14.90
CA GLU A 291 13.21 -15.83 -15.10
C GLU A 291 11.94 -15.26 -15.75
N ARG A 292 11.47 -15.88 -16.84
CA ARG A 292 10.21 -15.47 -17.51
C ARG A 292 8.99 -15.56 -16.57
N LYS A 293 8.91 -16.59 -15.74
CA LYS A 293 7.82 -16.73 -14.75
C LYS A 293 7.88 -15.62 -13.69
N ASN A 294 9.08 -15.28 -13.20
CA ASN A 294 9.28 -14.21 -12.22
C ASN A 294 8.96 -12.84 -12.85
N VAL A 295 9.42 -12.55 -14.08
CA VAL A 295 9.07 -11.30 -14.80
C VAL A 295 7.56 -11.17 -14.94
N ARG A 296 6.88 -12.23 -15.42
CA ARG A 296 5.42 -12.22 -15.57
C ARG A 296 4.70 -11.97 -14.24
N ARG A 297 5.20 -12.57 -13.16
CA ARG A 297 4.66 -12.39 -11.81
C ARG A 297 4.84 -10.97 -11.31
N TYR A 298 6.03 -10.41 -11.49
CA TYR A 298 6.31 -9.00 -11.19
C TYR A 298 5.34 -8.08 -11.95
N GLN A 299 5.24 -8.24 -13.27
CA GLN A 299 4.34 -7.45 -14.12
C GLN A 299 2.89 -7.52 -13.64
N ASN A 300 2.37 -8.72 -13.39
CA ASN A 300 1.00 -8.90 -12.91
C ASN A 300 0.74 -8.25 -11.54
N LEU A 301 1.75 -8.13 -10.68
CA LEU A 301 1.62 -7.57 -9.34
C LEU A 301 1.76 -6.04 -9.31
N THR A 302 2.58 -5.49 -10.20
CA THR A 302 2.82 -4.05 -10.29
C THR A 302 1.86 -3.34 -11.25
N ASP A 303 1.26 -4.08 -12.19
CA ASP A 303 0.15 -3.60 -13.01
C ASP A 303 -0.98 -3.07 -12.13
N ASP A 304 -1.28 -1.77 -12.29
CA ASP A 304 -2.22 -1.01 -11.46
C ASP A 304 -2.10 -1.24 -9.93
N SER A 305 -0.87 -1.49 -9.46
CA SER A 305 -0.56 -1.84 -8.06
C SER A 305 -1.42 -2.98 -7.50
N ALA A 306 -1.67 -4.02 -8.32
CA ALA A 306 -2.49 -5.16 -7.95
C ALA A 306 -2.06 -5.88 -6.65
N PHE A 307 -0.79 -5.82 -6.27
CA PHE A 307 -0.21 -6.55 -5.13
C PHE A 307 -0.93 -6.36 -3.79
N HIS A 308 -1.59 -5.22 -3.56
CA HIS A 308 -2.28 -4.95 -2.29
C HIS A 308 -3.76 -5.32 -2.30
N TYR A 309 -4.31 -5.85 -3.40
CA TYR A 309 -5.68 -6.34 -3.48
C TYR A 309 -5.81 -7.78 -3.00
N LYS A 310 -6.93 -8.11 -2.35
CA LYS A 310 -7.24 -9.48 -1.93
C LYS A 310 -7.32 -10.44 -3.12
N THR A 311 -7.93 -9.98 -4.21
CA THR A 311 -8.06 -10.76 -5.46
C THR A 311 -7.79 -9.85 -6.65
N TYR A 312 -6.99 -10.34 -7.60
CA TYR A 312 -6.72 -9.69 -8.88
C TYR A 312 -6.85 -10.70 -10.01
N ASP A 313 -7.74 -10.42 -10.98
CA ASP A 313 -7.85 -11.16 -12.23
C ASP A 313 -7.27 -10.30 -13.36
N ALA A 314 -6.01 -10.55 -13.68
CA ALA A 314 -5.28 -9.84 -14.75
C ALA A 314 -5.94 -9.98 -16.14
N ALA A 315 -6.68 -11.08 -16.39
CA ALA A 315 -7.32 -11.28 -17.69
C ALA A 315 -8.57 -10.41 -17.86
N LYS A 316 -9.24 -10.05 -16.75
CA LYS A 316 -10.46 -9.24 -16.74
C LYS A 316 -10.24 -7.81 -16.25
N GLY A 317 -9.05 -7.48 -15.75
CA GLY A 317 -8.77 -6.22 -15.04
C GLY A 317 -9.61 -6.06 -13.77
N ALA A 318 -10.16 -7.15 -13.23
CA ALA A 318 -11.08 -7.11 -12.10
C ALA A 318 -10.31 -7.24 -10.78
N ARG A 319 -10.55 -6.32 -9.85
CA ARG A 319 -9.89 -6.28 -8.55
C ARG A 319 -10.88 -6.10 -7.42
N SER A 320 -10.66 -6.79 -6.30
CA SER A 320 -11.52 -6.68 -5.11
C SER A 320 -10.70 -6.73 -3.82
N GLY A 321 -11.26 -6.13 -2.76
CA GLY A 321 -10.61 -6.06 -1.45
C GLY A 321 -9.33 -5.23 -1.49
N PHE A 322 -9.44 -3.94 -1.83
CA PHE A 322 -8.33 -2.98 -1.72
C PHE A 322 -7.71 -3.05 -0.31
N ALA A 323 -6.37 -3.00 -0.26
CA ALA A 323 -5.55 -3.15 0.95
C ALA A 323 -5.66 -4.49 1.70
N GLN A 324 -6.49 -5.44 1.26
CA GLN A 324 -6.81 -6.66 2.01
C GLN A 324 -5.99 -7.89 1.60
N HIS A 325 -4.92 -7.73 0.81
CA HIS A 325 -4.01 -8.83 0.55
C HIS A 325 -3.38 -9.34 1.86
N LYS A 326 -3.41 -10.66 2.11
CA LYS A 326 -2.98 -11.25 3.40
C LYS A 326 -1.57 -10.84 3.80
N HIS A 327 -0.67 -10.71 2.82
CA HIS A 327 0.72 -10.29 3.02
C HIS A 327 0.83 -8.92 3.71
N VAL A 328 -0.09 -7.99 3.45
CA VAL A 328 -0.08 -6.65 4.07
C VAL A 328 -0.26 -6.78 5.59
N SER A 329 -1.30 -7.51 6.03
CA SER A 329 -1.55 -7.71 7.46
C SER A 329 -0.48 -8.57 8.14
N ASP A 330 0.07 -9.57 7.44
CA ASP A 330 1.15 -10.42 7.96
C ASP A 330 2.44 -9.61 8.17
N LEU A 331 2.77 -8.72 7.24
CA LEU A 331 3.96 -7.89 7.33
C LEU A 331 3.82 -6.83 8.44
N ILE A 332 2.64 -6.21 8.60
CA ILE A 332 2.35 -5.32 9.74
C ILE A 332 2.57 -6.07 11.06
N GLN A 333 2.03 -7.30 11.18
CA GLN A 333 2.20 -8.11 12.39
C GLN A 333 3.68 -8.42 12.66
N LYS A 334 4.42 -8.89 11.66
CA LYS A 334 5.83 -9.26 11.85
C LYS A 334 6.74 -8.05 12.11
N ALA A 335 6.45 -6.90 11.49
CA ALA A 335 7.25 -5.69 11.66
C ALA A 335 7.03 -5.04 13.03
N PHE A 336 5.77 -4.90 13.46
CA PHE A 336 5.43 -4.05 14.61
C PHE A 336 4.92 -4.82 15.84
N PHE A 337 4.53 -6.09 15.67
CA PHE A 337 3.89 -6.92 16.72
C PHE A 337 4.53 -8.31 16.83
N LYS A 338 5.86 -8.38 16.73
CA LYS A 338 6.60 -9.66 16.77
C LYS A 338 6.56 -10.36 18.12
N ASN A 339 6.43 -9.61 19.22
CA ASN A 339 6.38 -10.11 20.60
C ASN A 339 5.77 -9.03 21.52
N THR A 340 5.63 -9.34 22.82
CA THR A 340 5.06 -8.43 23.82
C THR A 340 5.85 -7.13 24.04
N ARG A 341 7.11 -7.08 23.62
CA ARG A 341 8.00 -5.90 23.69
C ARG A 341 8.18 -5.20 22.34
N ALA A 342 7.34 -5.53 21.36
CA ALA A 342 7.40 -4.89 20.06
C ALA A 342 6.75 -3.50 20.13
N LEU A 343 7.18 -2.59 19.25
CA LEU A 343 6.72 -1.19 19.23
C LEU A 343 5.19 -1.06 19.21
N GLY A 344 4.50 -1.87 18.39
CA GLY A 344 3.04 -1.85 18.28
C GLY A 344 2.32 -2.35 19.54
N VAL A 345 3.01 -3.10 20.41
CA VAL A 345 2.46 -3.56 21.68
C VAL A 345 2.71 -2.55 22.79
N GLU A 346 3.96 -2.13 22.98
CA GLU A 346 4.35 -1.21 24.07
C GLU A 346 3.76 0.19 23.85
N TYR A 347 3.76 0.67 22.61
CA TYR A 347 3.27 1.99 22.25
C TYR A 347 1.94 1.92 21.50
N GLN A 348 0.99 1.17 22.05
CA GLN A 348 -0.34 0.92 21.48
C GLN A 348 -1.01 2.20 20.94
N LYS A 349 -0.89 3.32 21.66
CA LYS A 349 -1.55 4.59 21.31
C LYS A 349 -1.22 5.11 19.91
N TYR A 350 -0.08 4.73 19.32
CA TYR A 350 0.29 5.13 17.96
C TYR A 350 -0.20 4.15 16.88
N PHE A 351 -0.55 2.92 17.27
CA PHE A 351 -0.92 1.86 16.33
C PHE A 351 -2.40 1.45 16.43
N ASP A 352 -3.20 2.08 17.29
CA ASP A 352 -4.60 1.72 17.53
C ASP A 352 -5.56 2.84 17.08
N PRO A 353 -6.29 2.67 15.96
CA PRO A 353 -6.18 1.58 14.98
C PRO A 353 -4.95 1.76 14.07
N ILE A 354 -4.54 0.70 13.34
CA ILE A 354 -3.32 0.76 12.49
C ILE A 354 -3.36 2.00 11.57
N PRO A 355 -2.41 2.94 11.63
CA PRO A 355 -2.44 4.17 10.86
C PRO A 355 -2.42 3.93 9.34
N LEU A 356 -3.14 4.75 8.58
CA LEU A 356 -3.04 4.75 7.10
C LEU A 356 -1.60 4.99 6.64
N VAL A 357 -0.87 5.84 7.36
CA VAL A 357 0.57 6.09 7.16
C VAL A 357 1.38 4.79 7.23
N THR A 358 1.12 3.95 8.23
CA THR A 358 1.80 2.66 8.38
C THR A 358 1.46 1.73 7.22
N ILE A 359 0.20 1.70 6.77
CA ILE A 359 -0.23 0.86 5.64
C ILE A 359 0.43 1.34 4.34
N ALA A 360 0.46 2.66 4.08
CA ALA A 360 1.13 3.25 2.92
C ALA A 360 2.64 2.95 2.91
N PHE A 361 3.28 3.01 4.08
CA PHE A 361 4.68 2.62 4.23
C PHE A 361 4.89 1.14 3.88
N ILE A 362 4.02 0.25 4.37
CA ILE A 362 4.07 -1.18 4.05
C ILE A 362 3.85 -1.43 2.54
N PHE A 363 2.93 -0.72 1.88
CA PHE A 363 2.78 -0.81 0.42
C PHE A 363 4.04 -0.40 -0.31
N THR A 364 4.68 0.68 0.15
CA THR A 364 5.93 1.20 -0.41
C THR A 364 7.05 0.17 -0.27
N VAL A 365 7.17 -0.47 0.90
CA VAL A 365 8.16 -1.53 1.15
C VAL A 365 7.90 -2.75 0.27
N ILE A 366 6.64 -3.17 0.13
CA ILE A 366 6.28 -4.29 -0.75
C ILE A 366 6.63 -3.95 -2.21
N SER A 367 6.25 -2.77 -2.70
CA SER A 367 6.58 -2.31 -4.05
C SER A 367 8.08 -2.31 -4.29
N ALA A 368 8.88 -1.74 -3.38
CA ALA A 368 10.33 -1.72 -3.51
C ALA A 368 10.93 -3.13 -3.57
N ASN A 369 10.42 -4.06 -2.75
CA ASN A 369 10.86 -5.46 -2.78
C ASN A 369 10.40 -6.19 -4.05
N LEU A 370 9.29 -5.79 -4.68
CA LEU A 370 8.88 -6.33 -5.97
C LEU A 370 9.81 -5.85 -7.09
N ASP A 371 10.25 -4.59 -7.05
CA ASP A 371 11.17 -4.00 -8.04
C ASP A 371 12.51 -4.75 -8.11
N GLU A 372 12.95 -5.34 -6.99
CA GLU A 372 14.13 -6.22 -6.93
C GLU A 372 13.99 -7.49 -7.80
N TRP A 373 12.78 -7.83 -8.25
CA TRP A 373 12.49 -8.97 -9.13
C TRP A 373 12.12 -8.56 -10.57
N ALA A 374 12.19 -7.27 -10.92
CA ALA A 374 11.74 -6.76 -12.21
C ALA A 374 12.44 -7.44 -13.41
N SER A 375 13.70 -7.81 -13.26
CA SER A 375 14.49 -8.51 -14.28
C SER A 375 14.18 -10.01 -14.42
N GLY A 376 13.36 -10.56 -13.50
CA GLY A 376 13.17 -12.01 -13.32
C GLY A 376 14.21 -12.67 -12.42
N LYS A 377 15.34 -12.00 -12.19
CA LYS A 377 16.36 -12.35 -11.20
C LYS A 377 16.21 -11.47 -9.98
N TYR A 378 16.58 -12.01 -8.82
CA TYR A 378 16.67 -11.23 -7.59
C TYR A 378 17.90 -10.32 -7.62
N VAL A 379 17.67 -9.02 -7.61
CA VAL A 379 18.71 -7.99 -7.53
C VAL A 379 18.35 -7.07 -6.38
N GLN A 380 19.01 -7.27 -5.23
CA GLN A 380 18.77 -6.47 -4.04
C GLN A 380 19.12 -5.00 -4.29
N ALA A 381 18.20 -4.10 -3.94
CA ALA A 381 18.35 -2.66 -4.11
C ALA A 381 18.42 -1.94 -2.75
N GLN A 382 18.99 -0.73 -2.76
CA GLN A 382 18.97 0.14 -1.59
C GLN A 382 17.62 0.84 -1.49
N PHE A 383 17.01 0.83 -0.30
CA PHE A 383 15.77 1.56 -0.06
C PHE A 383 16.07 3.05 0.21
N ARG A 384 16.03 3.87 -0.83
CA ARG A 384 16.32 5.31 -0.74
C ARG A 384 15.05 6.15 -0.70
N GLU A 385 15.10 7.24 0.07
CA GLU A 385 13.98 8.18 0.14
C GLU A 385 13.69 8.85 -1.21
N SER A 386 14.71 9.17 -1.99
CA SER A 386 14.57 9.77 -3.33
C SER A 386 13.73 8.91 -4.28
N ASP A 387 13.78 7.60 -4.11
CA ASP A 387 13.25 6.64 -5.08
C ASP A 387 11.81 6.24 -4.72
N HIS A 388 11.47 6.24 -3.42
CA HIS A 388 10.21 5.68 -2.93
C HIS A 388 9.24 6.70 -2.33
N LYS A 389 9.66 7.94 -2.07
CA LYS A 389 8.79 8.96 -1.44
C LYS A 389 7.55 9.29 -2.27
N ALA A 390 7.69 9.38 -3.59
CA ALA A 390 6.57 9.65 -4.48
C ALA A 390 5.53 8.51 -4.46
N ASN A 391 5.99 7.25 -4.53
CA ASN A 391 5.11 6.08 -4.45
C ASN A 391 4.37 6.04 -3.11
N TYR A 392 5.07 6.30 -2.00
CA TYR A 392 4.46 6.41 -0.69
C TYR A 392 3.34 7.46 -0.64
N GLN A 393 3.58 8.65 -1.20
CA GLN A 393 2.58 9.72 -1.22
C GLN A 393 1.33 9.32 -2.01
N ASN A 394 1.51 8.65 -3.16
CA ASN A 394 0.39 8.14 -3.96
C ASN A 394 -0.41 7.08 -3.19
N TYR A 395 0.26 6.09 -2.58
CA TYR A 395 -0.42 5.08 -1.77
C TYR A 395 -1.17 5.67 -0.58
N LEU A 396 -0.60 6.68 0.07
CA LEU A 396 -1.28 7.37 1.17
C LEU A 396 -2.53 8.10 0.67
N GLN A 397 -2.48 8.76 -0.48
CA GLN A 397 -3.66 9.40 -1.09
C GLN A 397 -4.76 8.37 -1.41
N ASP A 398 -4.39 7.24 -2.01
CA ASP A 398 -5.35 6.17 -2.33
C ASP A 398 -5.99 5.60 -1.06
N LEU A 399 -5.22 5.42 0.01
CA LEU A 399 -5.72 4.97 1.32
C LEU A 399 -6.64 6.00 1.98
N MET A 400 -6.35 7.29 1.83
CA MET A 400 -7.22 8.36 2.34
C MET A 400 -8.54 8.43 1.55
N GLU A 401 -8.51 8.23 0.24
CA GLU A 401 -9.73 8.12 -0.58
C GLU A 401 -10.56 6.90 -0.18
N TRP A 402 -9.90 5.75 0.01
CA TRP A 402 -10.55 4.54 0.47
C TRP A 402 -11.22 4.73 1.83
N GLU A 403 -10.55 5.34 2.80
CA GLU A 403 -11.14 5.69 4.09
C GLU A 403 -12.32 6.65 3.93
N ARG A 404 -12.20 7.69 3.10
CA ARG A 404 -13.29 8.63 2.85
C ARG A 404 -14.53 7.96 2.25
N SER A 405 -14.34 6.95 1.41
CA SER A 405 -15.43 6.22 0.75
C SER A 405 -16.24 5.34 1.72
N ALA A 406 -15.61 4.82 2.78
CA ALA A 406 -16.27 3.95 3.76
C ALA A 406 -15.59 4.01 5.14
N PRO A 407 -15.70 5.14 5.88
CA PRO A 407 -14.87 5.41 7.06
C PRO A 407 -14.97 4.34 8.14
N GLU A 408 -16.19 3.94 8.51
CA GLU A 408 -16.42 2.94 9.56
C GLU A 408 -15.89 1.56 9.17
N VAL A 409 -16.05 1.16 7.91
CA VAL A 409 -15.57 -0.14 7.41
C VAL A 409 -14.05 -0.17 7.45
N VAL A 410 -13.41 0.89 6.97
CA VAL A 410 -11.95 1.02 6.94
C VAL A 410 -11.38 1.05 8.35
N GLN A 411 -11.96 1.84 9.25
CA GLN A 411 -11.56 1.91 10.65
C GLN A 411 -11.70 0.53 11.33
N ASN A 412 -12.80 -0.19 11.09
CA ASN A 412 -13.02 -1.54 11.61
C ASN A 412 -12.00 -2.55 11.10
N ILE A 413 -11.59 -2.47 9.82
CA ILE A 413 -10.53 -3.32 9.26
C ILE A 413 -9.20 -3.03 9.96
N ARG A 414 -8.83 -1.74 10.06
CA ARG A 414 -7.59 -1.30 10.71
C ARG A 414 -7.53 -1.72 12.19
N LYS A 415 -8.66 -1.61 12.90
CA LYS A 415 -8.81 -2.07 14.29
C LYS A 415 -8.66 -3.58 14.41
N LYS A 416 -9.31 -4.35 13.52
CA LYS A 416 -9.17 -5.82 13.48
C LYS A 416 -7.72 -6.26 13.24
N TRP A 417 -6.97 -5.57 12.38
CA TRP A 417 -5.55 -5.86 12.16
C TRP A 417 -4.73 -5.63 13.42
N HIS A 418 -4.91 -4.48 14.08
CA HIS A 418 -4.25 -4.17 15.35
C HIS A 418 -4.53 -5.22 16.43
N ASP A 419 -5.81 -5.50 16.70
CA ASP A 419 -6.20 -6.39 17.79
C ASP A 419 -5.77 -7.84 17.52
N ARG A 420 -5.82 -8.28 16.26
CA ARG A 420 -5.29 -9.59 15.86
C ARG A 420 -3.78 -9.66 16.03
N ALA A 421 -3.04 -8.63 15.62
CA ALA A 421 -1.58 -8.61 15.72
C ALA A 421 -1.12 -8.63 17.19
N ARG A 422 -1.77 -7.85 18.08
CA ARG A 422 -1.51 -7.90 19.53
C ARG A 422 -1.77 -9.27 20.15
N ARG A 423 -2.89 -9.91 19.78
CA ARG A 423 -3.21 -11.26 20.27
C ARG A 423 -2.14 -12.27 19.86
N ILE A 424 -1.67 -12.23 18.61
CA ILE A 424 -0.59 -13.09 18.12
C ILE A 424 0.71 -12.83 18.87
N ALA A 425 0.99 -11.57 19.23
CA ALA A 425 2.17 -11.19 20.00
C ALA A 425 2.14 -11.66 21.47
N GLY A 426 1.04 -12.27 21.94
CA GLY A 426 0.83 -12.66 23.33
C GLY A 426 0.36 -11.53 24.24
N ALA A 427 0.02 -10.37 23.67
CA ALA A 427 -0.54 -9.23 24.42
C ALA A 427 -2.06 -9.33 24.45
N VAL A 428 -2.58 -10.19 25.34
CA VAL A 428 -4.02 -10.31 25.60
C VAL A 428 -4.48 -9.12 26.44
N ALA A 429 -5.64 -8.53 26.14
CA ALA A 429 -6.20 -7.45 26.95
C ALA A 429 -6.49 -7.94 28.38
N GLU A 430 -6.09 -7.17 29.40
CA GLU A 430 -6.30 -7.49 30.83
C GLU A 430 -7.79 -7.66 31.22
N ASN A 431 -8.72 -7.26 30.36
CA ASN A 431 -10.16 -7.34 30.63
C ASN A 431 -10.76 -8.76 30.57
N ALA A 432 -9.96 -9.81 30.37
CA ALA A 432 -10.43 -11.20 30.40
C ALA A 432 -10.34 -11.86 31.79
N PHE A 433 -9.74 -11.21 32.80
CA PHE A 433 -9.48 -11.85 34.10
C PHE A 433 -10.52 -11.55 35.20
N ASN A 434 -11.42 -10.58 35.02
CA ASN A 434 -12.41 -10.21 36.05
C ASN A 434 -13.79 -10.88 35.89
N GLY A 435 -13.92 -11.90 35.04
CA GLY A 435 -15.20 -12.59 34.76
C GLY A 435 -15.35 -13.99 35.36
N ARG A 436 -14.41 -14.45 36.19
CA ARG A 436 -14.52 -15.72 36.92
C ARG A 436 -14.08 -15.48 38.35
N PHE A 437 -15.02 -15.09 39.19
CA PHE A 437 -15.11 -15.32 40.64
C PHE A 437 -16.09 -14.29 41.20
N LEU A 438 -17.38 -14.50 40.96
CA LEU A 438 -18.47 -14.23 41.90
C LEU A 438 -19.58 -15.25 41.64
#